data_AF-A0A1V1W0C3-F1
#
_entry.id   AF-A0A1V1W0C3-F1
#
_cell.length_a   1.000
_cell.length_b   1.000
_cell.length_c   1.000
_cell.angle_alpha   90.00
_cell.angle_beta   90.00
_cell.angle_gamma   90.00
#
_symmetry.space_group_name_H-M   'P 1'
#
loop_
_entity.id
_entity.type
_entity.pdbx_description
1 polymer ?
#
loop_
_entity_poly.entity_id
_entity_poly.type
_entity_poly.pdbx_seq_one_letter_code
_entity_poly.pdbx_strand_id
1 'polypeptide(L)' 'MARHNSDLQAAVDATSVAKDSHETEDLAGYLREQLAERDIETTDDAWVQRMVEKIKADRNFMIDSEPSDFESE' A
#
# COMPACT_ATOMS: atom_id res chain seq x y z
N MET A 1 7.56 12.20 -12.19
CA MET A 1 7.05 12.16 -10.80
C MET A 1 5.52 12.15 -10.79
N ALA A 2 4.90 11.04 -11.22
CA ALA A 2 3.43 10.86 -11.23
C ALA A 2 3.04 9.37 -11.32
N ARG A 3 3.86 8.56 -12.02
CA ARG A 3 3.62 7.13 -12.21
C ARG A 3 3.77 6.34 -10.90
N HIS A 4 4.88 6.52 -10.20
CA HIS A 4 5.16 5.83 -8.94
C HIS A 4 4.12 6.09 -7.84
N ASN A 5 3.64 7.32 -7.68
CA ASN A 5 2.54 7.62 -6.76
C ASN A 5 1.21 6.96 -7.17
N SER A 6 0.98 6.78 -8.48
CA SER A 6 -0.17 6.03 -8.98
C SER A 6 -0.07 4.53 -8.69
N ASP A 7 1.14 3.97 -8.76
CA ASP A 7 1.37 2.54 -8.49
C ASP A 7 1.27 2.23 -7.00
N LEU A 8 1.80 3.12 -6.13
CA LEU A 8 1.61 3.07 -4.68
C LEU A 8 0.11 3.15 -4.31
N GLN A 9 -0.62 4.10 -4.91
CA GLN A 9 -2.06 4.24 -4.67
C GLN A 9 -2.81 2.99 -5.13
N ALA A 10 -2.46 2.43 -6.29
CA ALA A 10 -3.09 1.22 -6.80
C ALA A 10 -2.86 0.00 -5.90
N ALA A 11 -1.70 -0.12 -5.26
CA ALA A 11 -1.44 -1.18 -4.28
C ALA A 11 -2.28 -1.02 -3.01
N VAL A 12 -2.41 0.22 -2.52
CA VAL A 12 -3.25 0.57 -1.36
C VAL A 12 -4.74 0.34 -1.67
N ASP A 13 -5.21 0.74 -2.85
CA ASP A 13 -6.58 0.53 -3.30
C ASP A 13 -6.92 -0.96 -3.41
N ALA A 14 -6.04 -1.77 -4.01
CA ALA A 14 -6.20 -3.22 -4.09
C ALA A 14 -6.29 -3.86 -2.70
N THR A 15 -5.44 -3.42 -1.77
CA THR A 15 -5.45 -3.90 -0.38
C THR A 15 -6.75 -3.51 0.34
N SER A 16 -7.28 -2.31 0.07
CA SER A 16 -8.56 -1.87 0.62
C SER A 16 -9.73 -2.72 0.12
N VAL A 17 -9.73 -3.07 -1.17
CA VAL A 17 -10.74 -3.98 -1.75
C VAL A 17 -10.62 -5.37 -1.14
N ALA A 18 -9.41 -5.93 -1.02
CA ALA A 18 -9.18 -7.25 -0.42
C ALA A 18 -9.67 -7.31 1.04
N LYS A 19 -9.48 -6.23 1.81
CA LYS A 19 -10.04 -6.08 3.15
C LYS A 19 -11.57 -6.13 3.12
N ASP A 20 -12.22 -5.33 2.28
CA ASP A 20 -13.69 -5.22 2.22
C ASP A 20 -14.33 -6.56 1.82
N SER A 21 -13.72 -7.24 0.85
CA SER A 21 -14.12 -8.58 0.39
C SER A 21 -13.80 -9.70 1.38
N HIS A 22 -13.10 -9.41 2.49
CA HIS A 22 -12.58 -10.42 3.44
C HIS A 22 -11.74 -11.52 2.76
N GLU A 23 -11.00 -11.16 1.69
CA GLU A 23 -10.15 -12.09 0.96
C GLU A 23 -8.88 -12.47 1.74
N THR A 24 -8.42 -11.58 2.63
CA THR A 24 -7.26 -11.82 3.49
C THR A 24 -7.40 -11.13 4.85
N GLU A 25 -6.91 -11.79 5.89
CA GLU A 25 -6.75 -11.19 7.23
C GLU A 25 -5.39 -10.51 7.39
N ASP A 26 -4.39 -10.88 6.57
CA ASP A 26 -3.06 -10.30 6.56
C ASP A 26 -2.93 -9.22 5.47
N LEU A 27 -3.38 -8.02 5.81
CA LEU A 27 -3.30 -6.86 4.94
C LEU A 27 -1.86 -6.36 4.74
N ALA A 28 -0.95 -6.62 5.68
CA ALA A 28 0.42 -6.14 5.58
C ALA A 28 1.22 -7.00 4.60
N GLY A 29 1.05 -8.33 4.66
CA GLY A 29 1.57 -9.25 3.65
C GLY A 29 1.02 -8.92 2.28
N TYR A 30 -0.30 -8.79 2.17
CA TYR A 30 -0.96 -8.49 0.90
C TYR A 30 -0.50 -7.16 0.29
N LEU A 31 -0.37 -6.10 1.09
CA LEU A 31 0.15 -4.82 0.60
C LEU A 31 1.57 -4.95 0.04
N ARG A 32 2.45 -5.71 0.70
CA ARG A 32 3.82 -5.96 0.20
C ARG A 32 3.81 -6.76 -1.10
N GLU A 33 2.94 -7.74 -1.23
CA GLU A 33 2.77 -8.48 -2.49
C GLU A 33 2.30 -7.56 -3.61
N GLN A 34 1.29 -6.71 -3.34
CA GLN A 34 0.80 -5.73 -4.33
C GLN A 34 1.86 -4.71 -4.75
N LEU A 35 2.75 -4.31 -3.84
CA LEU A 35 3.87 -3.43 -4.15
C LEU A 35 4.91 -4.17 -5.01
N ALA A 36 5.27 -5.40 -4.65
CA ALA A 36 6.22 -6.22 -5.41
C ALA A 36 5.73 -6.54 -6.83
N GLU A 37 4.42 -6.80 -7.01
CA GLU A 37 3.80 -6.98 -8.33
C GLU A 37 3.91 -5.75 -9.25
N ARG A 38 4.20 -4.58 -8.67
CA ARG A 38 4.38 -3.31 -9.37
C ARG A 38 5.84 -2.86 -9.42
N ASP A 39 6.77 -3.78 -9.17
CA ASP A 39 8.21 -3.52 -9.08
C ASP A 39 8.56 -2.45 -8.01
N ILE A 40 7.75 -2.36 -6.95
CA ILE A 40 8.00 -1.50 -5.79
C ILE A 40 8.45 -2.38 -4.62
N GLU A 41 9.74 -2.34 -4.32
CA GLU A 41 10.28 -2.92 -3.11
C GLU A 41 10.43 -1.83 -2.05
N THR A 42 10.03 -2.13 -0.82
CA THR A 42 10.24 -1.20 0.31
C THR A 42 10.61 -1.97 1.56
N THR A 43 11.62 -1.45 2.26
CA THR A 43 12.04 -1.92 3.58
C THR A 43 11.34 -1.16 4.71
N ASP A 44 10.47 -0.19 4.39
CA ASP A 44 9.78 0.64 5.37
C ASP A 44 8.54 -0.07 5.94
N ASP A 45 8.79 -0.98 6.89
CA ASP A 45 7.74 -1.69 7.62
C ASP A 45 6.78 -0.75 8.34
N ALA A 46 7.28 0.39 8.84
CA ALA A 46 6.48 1.37 9.57
C ALA A 46 5.45 2.04 8.65
N TRP A 47 5.85 2.38 7.42
CA TRP A 47 4.94 2.88 6.41
C TRP A 47 3.87 1.86 6.05
N VAL A 48 4.24 0.59 5.80
CA VAL A 48 3.28 -0.49 5.48
C VAL A 48 2.23 -0.63 6.59
N GLN A 49 2.66 -0.70 7.86
CA GLN A 49 1.74 -0.79 8.99
C GLN A 49 0.81 0.42 9.08
N ARG A 50 1.36 1.63 8.89
CA ARG A 50 0.57 2.86 8.88
C ARG A 50 -0.47 2.84 7.76
N MET A 51 -0.14 2.40 6.55
CA MET A 51 -1.09 2.28 5.45
C MET A 51 -2.20 1.28 5.77
N VAL A 52 -1.86 0.13 6.36
CA VAL A 52 -2.85 -0.86 6.81
C VAL A 52 -3.80 -0.29 7.86
N GLU A 53 -3.31 0.47 8.84
CA GLU A 53 -4.16 1.14 9.81
C GLU A 53 -5.10 2.17 9.16
N LYS A 54 -4.59 2.91 8.17
CA LYS A 54 -5.40 3.87 7.39
C LYS A 54 -6.48 3.19 6.56
N ILE A 55 -6.15 2.11 5.85
CA ILE A 55 -7.12 1.27 5.10
C ILE A 55 -8.17 0.67 6.05
N LYS A 56 -7.76 0.31 7.27
CA LYS A 56 -8.70 -0.17 8.30
C LYS A 56 -9.70 0.92 8.70
N ALA A 57 -9.22 2.15 8.88
CA ALA A 57 -10.01 3.30 9.28
C ALA A 57 -10.87 3.90 8.16
N ASP A 58 -10.37 3.94 6.93
CA ASP A 58 -11.02 4.53 5.77
C ASP A 58 -10.80 3.67 4.51
N ARG A 59 -11.90 3.22 3.92
CA ARG A 59 -11.88 2.38 2.70
C ARG A 59 -11.45 3.15 1.45
N ASN A 60 -11.64 4.47 1.42
CA ASN A 60 -11.32 5.34 0.29
C ASN A 60 -10.03 6.13 0.55
N PHE A 61 -9.16 5.60 1.42
CA PHE A 61 -7.93 6.26 1.79
C PHE A 61 -7.02 6.48 0.58
N MET A 62 -6.63 7.74 0.38
CA MET A 62 -5.57 8.09 -0.55
C MET A 62 -4.25 8.24 0.20
N ILE A 63 -3.17 7.69 -0.36
CA ILE A 63 -1.84 7.80 0.23
C ILE A 63 -1.46 9.28 0.40
N ASP A 64 -1.05 9.61 1.61
CA ASP A 64 -0.63 10.96 2.00
C ASP A 64 0.90 11.08 2.10
N SER A 65 1.60 9.96 1.98
CA SER A 65 3.04 9.85 2.18
C SER A 65 3.59 8.62 1.43
N GLU A 66 4.80 8.76 0.93
CA GLU A 66 5.57 7.68 0.32
C GLU A 66 6.42 6.95 1.39
N PRO A 67 6.84 5.70 1.16
CA PRO A 67 7.77 5.01 2.06
C PRO A 67 9.10 5.79 2.15
N SER A 68 9.75 5.81 3.31
CA SER A 68 10.97 6.61 3.51
C SER A 68 12.15 6.18 2.64
N ASP A 69 12.17 4.90 2.29
CA ASP A 69 13.21 4.26 1.47
C ASP A 69 12.88 4.31 -0.04
N PHE A 70 11.80 5.00 -0.40
CA PHE A 70 11.33 5.07 -1.77
C PHE A 70 12.11 6.15 -2.54
N GLU A 71 13.17 5.73 -3.25
CA GLU A 71 13.88 6.60 -4.19
C GLU A 71 13.10 6.69 -5.50
N SER A 72 12.41 7.82 -5.73
CA SER A 72 11.90 8.16 -7.05
C SER A 72 13.07 8.54 -7.96
N GLU A 73 13.64 7.56 -8.69
CA GLU A 73 14.58 7.83 -9.79
C GLU A 73 13.93 8.63 -10.94
#